data_AF-A0A1V6ABW3-F1
#
_entry.id   AF-A0A1V6ABW3-F1
#
_cell.length_a   1.000
_cell.length_b   1.000
_cell.length_c   1.000
_cell.angle_alpha   90.00
_cell.angle_beta   90.00
_cell.angle_gamma   90.00
#
_symmetry.space_group_name_H-M   'P 1'
#
loop_
_entity.id
_entity.type
_entity.pdbx_description
1 polymer ?
#
loop_
_entity_poly.entity_id
_entity_poly.type
_entity_poly.pdbx_seq_one_letter_code
_entity_poly.pdbx_strand_id
1 'polypeptide(L)'
;MTGKELSPAETPPPPPPPAVRYIGFARYAAPGPPAAILMINERPWALAEGETAPNGWTALKITDKEITLRSPEGNTLVFLYEGERP
;
A
#
# COMPACT_ATOMS: atom_id res chain seq x y z
N MET A 1 41.17 22.25 -27.25
CA MET A 1 40.08 22.83 -26.45
C MET A 1 39.10 21.72 -26.13
N THR A 2 38.75 21.63 -24.86
CA THR A 2 38.20 20.48 -24.14
C THR A 2 36.81 20.11 -24.61
N GLY A 3 36.59 18.82 -24.92
CA GLY A 3 35.26 18.26 -25.13
C GLY A 3 34.48 18.31 -23.82
N LYS A 4 33.38 19.05 -23.81
CA LYS A 4 32.47 19.14 -22.68
C LYS A 4 31.59 17.89 -22.73
N GLU A 5 32.00 16.83 -22.04
CA GLU A 5 31.14 15.67 -21.81
C GLU A 5 29.81 16.14 -21.21
N LEU A 6 28.72 15.79 -21.88
CA LEU A 6 27.37 16.00 -21.41
C LEU A 6 27.19 15.07 -20.20
N SER A 7 27.04 15.63 -19.00
CA SER A 7 26.65 14.87 -17.80
C SER A 7 25.46 13.97 -18.15
N PRO A 8 25.47 12.69 -17.74
CA PRO A 8 24.29 11.86 -17.85
C PRO A 8 23.17 12.57 -17.10
N ALA A 9 22.02 12.75 -17.74
CA ALA A 9 20.83 13.17 -17.02
C ALA A 9 20.62 12.14 -15.89
N GLU A 10 20.88 12.56 -14.65
CA GLU A 10 20.56 11.75 -13.48
C GLU A 10 19.04 11.61 -13.47
N THR A 11 18.55 10.46 -13.95
CA THR A 11 17.14 10.11 -13.77
C THR A 11 16.86 10.22 -12.27
N PRO A 12 15.87 11.03 -11.85
CA PRO A 12 15.57 11.14 -10.44
C PRO A 12 15.30 9.73 -9.88
N PRO A 13 15.79 9.42 -8.68
CA PRO A 13 15.53 8.12 -8.07
C PRO A 13 14.01 7.89 -8.02
N PRO A 14 13.55 6.64 -8.22
CA PRO A 14 12.12 6.34 -8.12
C PRO A 14 11.61 6.77 -6.75
N PRO A 15 10.35 7.25 -6.66
CA PRO A 15 9.77 7.63 -5.38
C PRO A 15 9.82 6.43 -4.42
N PRO A 16 10.06 6.66 -3.12
CA PRO A 16 10.00 5.58 -2.14
C PRO A 16 8.61 4.93 -2.18
N PRO A 17 8.51 3.62 -1.94
CA PRO A 17 7.23 2.95 -1.85
C PRO A 17 6.34 3.67 -0.83
N PRO A 18 5.02 3.79 -1.10
CA PRO A 18 4.08 4.34 -0.14
C PRO A 18 4.23 3.69 1.24
N ALA A 19 4.22 4.52 2.28
CA ALA A 19 4.19 4.01 3.64
C ALA A 19 2.80 3.42 3.90
N VAL A 20 2.73 2.09 3.98
CA VAL A 20 1.48 1.35 4.26
C VAL A 20 1.53 0.83 5.69
N ARG A 21 0.45 1.06 6.45
CA ARG A 21 0.23 0.47 7.78
C ARG A 21 -1.14 -0.19 7.83
N TYR A 22 -1.19 -1.38 8.43
CA TYR A 22 -2.44 -2.09 8.68
C TYR A 22 -2.93 -1.83 10.10
N ILE A 23 -3.99 -1.03 10.23
CA ILE A 23 -4.39 -0.44 11.51
C ILE A 23 -5.74 -0.94 12.03
N GLY A 24 -6.54 -1.64 11.22
CA GLY A 24 -7.85 -2.13 11.66
C GLY A 24 -8.41 -3.25 10.80
N PHE A 25 -9.22 -4.13 11.40
CA PHE A 25 -9.93 -5.20 10.70
C PHE A 25 -11.43 -5.08 11.02
N ALA A 26 -12.24 -4.87 9.99
CA ALA A 26 -13.68 -4.68 10.13
C ALA A 26 -14.46 -5.90 9.61
N ARG A 27 -15.36 -6.43 10.44
CA ARG A 27 -16.39 -7.39 10.03
C ARG A 27 -17.74 -6.69 10.03
N TYR A 28 -18.49 -6.85 8.95
CA TYR A 28 -19.84 -6.30 8.85
C TYR A 28 -20.84 -7.19 9.60
N ALA A 29 -21.88 -6.56 10.16
CA ALA A 29 -22.98 -7.28 10.80
C ALA A 29 -23.86 -8.02 9.77
N ALA A 30 -23.96 -7.47 8.56
CA ALA A 30 -24.53 -8.16 7.42
C ALA A 30 -23.48 -9.12 6.80
N PRO A 31 -23.90 -10.25 6.21
CA PRO A 31 -22.98 -11.14 5.51
C PRO A 31 -22.22 -10.39 4.41
N GLY A 32 -20.89 -10.41 4.47
CA GLY A 32 -20.01 -9.75 3.52
C GLY A 32 -18.54 -10.04 3.80
N PRO A 33 -17.64 -9.77 2.83
CA PRO A 33 -16.21 -9.92 3.04
C PRO A 33 -15.73 -8.93 4.11
N PRO A 34 -14.73 -9.30 4.93
CA PRO A 34 -14.12 -8.35 5.85
C PRO A 34 -13.42 -7.23 5.08
N ALA A 35 -13.26 -6.08 5.74
CA ALA A 35 -12.48 -4.97 5.22
C ALA A 35 -11.25 -4.72 6.11
N ALA A 36 -10.15 -4.36 5.47
CA ALA A 36 -8.95 -3.87 6.11
C ALA A 36 -8.99 -2.34 6.18
N ILE A 37 -8.61 -1.79 7.32
CA ILE A 37 -8.37 -0.36 7.52
C ILE A 37 -6.86 -0.12 7.43
N LEU A 38 -6.48 0.72 6.47
CA LEU A 38 -5.10 0.98 6.11
C LEU A 38 -4.80 2.47 6.21
N MET A 39 -3.58 2.80 6.61
CA MET A 39 -2.99 4.11 6.36
C MET A 39 -2.01 3.96 5.21
N ILE A 40 -2.27 4.63 4.09
CA ILE A 40 -1.36 4.68 2.95
C ILE A 40 -0.95 6.13 2.73
N ASN A 41 0.33 6.45 2.93
CA ASN A 41 0.85 7.82 2.89
C ASN A 41 0.03 8.79 3.77
N GLU A 42 -0.20 8.40 5.03
CA GLU A 42 -0.98 9.17 6.01
C GLU A 42 -2.45 9.44 5.62
N ARG A 43 -2.99 8.73 4.62
CA ARG A 43 -4.42 8.79 4.28
C ARG A 43 -5.12 7.47 4.62
N PRO A 44 -6.29 7.52 5.28
CA PRO A 44 -7.04 6.33 5.63
C PRO A 44 -7.74 5.73 4.41
N TRP A 45 -7.73 4.40 4.32
CA TRP A 45 -8.44 3.61 3.33
C TRP A 45 -9.13 2.43 4.00
N ALA A 46 -10.30 2.07 3.49
CA ALA A 46 -10.95 0.80 3.79
C ALA A 46 -10.99 -0.01 2.49
N LEU A 47 -10.44 -1.21 2.50
CA LEU A 47 -10.43 -2.11 1.34
C LEU A 47 -10.93 -3.49 1.73
N ALA A 48 -11.86 -4.05 0.97
CA ALA A 48 -12.19 -5.47 0.97
C ALA A 48 -11.25 -6.25 0.02
N GLU A 49 -11.19 -7.58 0.18
CA GLU A 49 -10.42 -8.43 -0.74
C GLU A 49 -10.90 -8.23 -2.19
N GLY A 50 -9.95 -8.02 -3.11
CA GLY A 50 -10.17 -7.71 -4.51
C GLY A 50 -10.31 -6.22 -4.84
N GLU A 51 -10.52 -5.35 -3.84
CA GLU A 51 -10.65 -3.91 -4.08
C GLU A 51 -9.30 -3.24 -4.31
N THR A 52 -9.32 -2.19 -5.13
CA THR A 52 -8.15 -1.37 -5.44
C THR A 52 -8.39 0.08 -5.03
N ALA A 53 -7.52 0.61 -4.18
CA ALA A 53 -7.54 2.01 -3.81
C ALA A 53 -7.18 2.90 -5.03
N PRO A 54 -7.66 4.15 -5.10
CA PRO A 54 -7.30 5.12 -6.13
C PRO A 54 -5.80 5.36 -6.34
N ASN A 55 -4.97 5.04 -5.36
CA ASN A 55 -3.51 5.11 -5.46
C ASN A 55 -2.86 3.84 -6.03
N GLY A 56 -3.66 2.86 -6.49
CA GLY A 56 -3.22 1.66 -7.19
C GLY A 56 -2.93 0.44 -6.31
N TRP A 57 -3.12 0.53 -4.99
CA TRP A 57 -2.94 -0.63 -4.11
C TRP A 57 -4.16 -1.54 -4.11
N THR A 58 -3.95 -2.84 -4.34
CA THR A 58 -5.04 -3.83 -4.35
C THR A 58 -4.94 -4.76 -3.15
N ALA A 59 -6.04 -4.96 -2.42
CA ALA A 59 -6.10 -5.96 -1.36
C ALA A 59 -6.28 -7.37 -1.96
N LEU A 60 -5.39 -8.30 -1.62
CA LEU A 60 -5.44 -9.68 -2.12
C LEU A 60 -5.98 -10.65 -1.09
N LYS A 61 -5.57 -10.50 0.17
CA LYS A 61 -6.01 -11.34 1.29
C LYS A 61 -6.00 -10.53 2.58
N ILE A 62 -7.04 -10.65 3.39
CA ILE A 62 -7.22 -9.91 4.62
C ILE A 62 -7.51 -10.88 5.76
N THR A 63 -6.75 -10.77 6.84
CA THR A 63 -6.99 -11.47 8.10
C THR A 63 -6.95 -10.48 9.25
N ASP A 64 -7.33 -10.92 10.45
CA ASP A 64 -7.20 -10.11 11.67
C ASP A 64 -5.74 -9.85 12.09
N LYS A 65 -4.76 -10.53 11.49
CA LYS A 65 -3.33 -10.45 11.83
C LYS A 65 -2.46 -9.85 10.76
N GLU A 66 -2.82 -10.02 9.51
CA GLU A 66 -2.04 -9.57 8.36
C GLU A 66 -2.92 -9.28 7.16
N ILE A 67 -2.38 -8.47 6.25
CA ILE A 67 -2.94 -8.19 4.94
C ILE A 67 -1.89 -8.41 3.85
N THR A 68 -2.27 -9.10 2.79
CA THR A 68 -1.50 -9.15 1.55
C THR A 68 -2.03 -8.11 0.58
N LEU A 69 -1.15 -7.23 0.12
CA LEU A 69 -1.45 -6.22 -0.89
C LEU A 69 -0.61 -6.41 -2.15
N ARG A 70 -1.16 -6.03 -3.30
CA ARG A 70 -0.40 -5.75 -4.52
C ARG A 70 -0.13 -4.26 -4.61
N SER A 71 1.13 -3.88 -4.79
CA SER A 71 1.53 -2.50 -5.03
C SER A 71 1.18 -2.06 -6.45
N PRO A 72 1.11 -0.75 -6.74
CA PRO A 72 0.88 -0.22 -8.09
C PRO A 72 1.91 -0.71 -9.11
N GLU A 73 3.13 -1.01 -8.65
CA GLU A 73 4.24 -1.53 -9.46
C GLU A 73 4.15 -3.06 -9.68
N GLY A 74 3.12 -3.72 -9.15
CA GLY A 74 2.88 -5.15 -9.31
C GLY A 74 3.52 -6.06 -8.26
N ASN A 75 4.20 -5.49 -7.24
CA ASN A 75 4.82 -6.28 -6.19
C ASN A 75 3.78 -6.80 -5.20
N THR A 76 3.96 -8.02 -4.69
CA THR A 76 3.11 -8.57 -3.62
C THR A 76 3.82 -8.41 -2.29
N LEU A 77 3.15 -7.77 -1.33
CA LEU A 77 3.69 -7.41 -0.03
C LEU A 77 2.73 -7.84 1.08
N VAL A 78 3.28 -8.22 2.24
CA VAL A 78 2.51 -8.62 3.42
C VAL A 78 2.79 -7.62 4.54
N PHE A 79 1.72 -7.10 5.14
CA PHE A 79 1.78 -6.16 6.25
C PHE A 79 1.11 -6.79 7.46
N LEU A 80 1.80 -6.77 8.59
CA LEU A 80 1.26 -7.24 9.86
C LEU A 80 0.38 -6.17 10.49
N TYR A 81 -0.62 -6.61 11.25
CA TYR A 81 -1.49 -5.74 12.01
C TYR A 81 -0.68 -4.99 13.08
N GLU A 82 -0.70 -3.67 13.03
CA GLU A 82 0.03 -2.81 13.97
C GLU A 82 -0.86 -2.28 15.10
N GLY A 83 -2.17 -2.46 15.01
CA GLY A 83 -3.12 -1.80 15.91
C GLY A 83 -3.37 -0.34 15.56
N GLU A 84 -4.39 0.24 16.21
CA GLU A 84 -4.53 1.70 16.29
C GLU A 84 -3.45 2.19 17.26
N ARG A 85 -2.43 2.90 16.76
CA ARG A 85 -1.45 3.52 17.65
C ARG A 85 -2.14 4.69 18.39
N PRO A 86 -1.99 4.79 19.72
CA PRO A 86 -2.58 5.84 20.54
C PRO A 86 -2.02 7.23 20.26
#